data_AF-A0A933J991-F1
#
_entry.id   AF-A0A933J991-F1
#
_cell.length_a   1.000
_cell.length_b   1.000
_cell.length_c   1.000
_cell.angle_alpha   90.00
_cell.angle_beta   90.00
_cell.angle_gamma   90.00
#
_symmetry.space_group_name_H-M   'P 1'
#
loop_
_entity.id
_entity.type
_entity.pdbx_description
1 polymer ?
#
loop_
_entity_poly.entity_id
_entity_poly.type
_entity_poly.pdbx_seq_one_letter_code
_entity_poly.pdbx_strand_id
1 'polypeptide(L)' 'MRYFNYEAAAREAGISDSQLAALSQLMRQEFPKDDMLYELHVLRACMAVRGGYLTIAEALKAKPAAKSLRWTR' A
#
# COMPACT_ATOMS: atom_id res chain seq x y z
N MET A 1 5.71 16.64 -2.13
CA MET A 1 6.77 15.88 -2.83
C MET A 1 6.35 14.42 -2.83
N ARG A 2 6.60 13.67 -3.91
CA ARG A 2 6.47 12.21 -3.91
C ARG A 2 7.81 11.59 -3.55
N TYR A 3 7.81 10.67 -2.59
CA TYR A 3 8.97 9.91 -2.13
C TYR A 3 9.16 8.63 -2.95
N PHE A 4 8.08 7.98 -3.36
CA PHE A 4 8.13 6.70 -4.09
C PHE A 4 7.27 6.69 -5.34
N ASN A 5 7.74 6.01 -6.38
CA ASN A 5 6.97 5.77 -7.60
C ASN A 5 6.20 4.44 -7.52
N TYR A 6 5.18 4.40 -6.64
CA TYR A 6 4.33 3.22 -6.49
C TYR A 6 3.41 2.97 -7.69
N GLU A 7 3.18 3.98 -8.54
CA GLU A 7 2.40 3.83 -9.78
C GLU A 7 3.10 2.91 -10.79
N ALA A 8 4.43 3.02 -10.93
CA ALA A 8 5.21 2.12 -11.76
C ALA A 8 5.11 0.67 -11.23
N ALA A 9 5.28 0.49 -9.91
CA ALA A 9 5.15 -0.82 -9.29
C ALA A 9 3.73 -1.41 -9.44
N ALA A 10 2.69 -0.58 -9.36
CA ALA A 10 1.31 -1.00 -9.57
C ALA A 10 1.07 -1.51 -11.00
N ARG A 11 1.57 -0.77 -12.01
CA ARG A 11 1.50 -1.19 -13.42
C ARG A 11 2.22 -2.50 -13.67
N GLU A 12 3.42 -2.65 -13.12
CA GLU A 12 4.20 -3.90 -13.21
C GLU A 12 3.52 -5.08 -12.49
N ALA A 13 2.71 -4.79 -11.46
CA ALA A 13 1.92 -5.78 -10.74
C ALA A 13 0.58 -6.11 -11.42
N GLY A 14 0.24 -5.45 -12.53
CA GLY A 14 -1.08 -5.60 -13.18
C GLY A 14 -2.23 -5.01 -12.36
N ILE A 15 -1.93 -4.11 -11.42
CA ILE A 15 -2.94 -3.41 -10.62
C ILE A 15 -3.50 -2.25 -11.44
N SER A 16 -4.82 -2.25 -11.63
CA SER A 16 -5.52 -1.16 -12.32
C SER A 16 -5.56 0.13 -11.49
N ASP A 17 -5.75 1.28 -12.14
CA ASP A 17 -5.79 2.58 -11.46
C ASP A 17 -6.89 2.66 -10.38
N SER A 18 -8.04 2.00 -10.60
CA SER A 18 -9.14 1.95 -9.62
C SER A 18 -8.77 1.11 -8.39
N GLN A 19 -8.07 -0.01 -8.57
CA GLN A 19 -7.55 -0.82 -7.47
C GLN A 19 -6.44 -0.09 -6.72
N LEU A 20 -5.57 0.62 -7.43
CA LEU A 20 -4.52 1.42 -6.81
C LEU A 20 -5.14 2.56 -5.98
N ALA A 21 -6.15 3.25 -6.50
CA ALA A 21 -6.85 4.30 -5.76
C ALA A 21 -7.49 3.76 -4.47
N ALA A 22 -8.14 2.59 -4.53
CA ALA A 22 -8.72 1.94 -3.36
C ALA A 22 -7.65 1.53 -2.33
N LEU A 23 -6.53 0.97 -2.79
CA LEU A 23 -5.40 0.59 -1.95
C LEU A 23 -4.77 1.83 -1.29
N SER A 24 -4.56 2.90 -2.06
CA SER A 24 -4.09 4.19 -1.57
C SER A 24 -5.01 4.78 -0.51
N GLN A 25 -6.32 4.75 -0.73
CA GLN A 25 -7.29 5.26 0.24
C GLN A 25 -7.27 4.45 1.54
N LEU A 26 -7.08 3.13 1.46
CA LEU A 26 -6.95 2.26 2.62
C LEU A 26 -5.70 2.60 3.43
N MET A 27 -4.54 2.73 2.77
CA MET A 27 -3.28 3.08 3.44
C MET A 27 -3.26 4.52 3.97
N ARG A 28 -3.95 5.46 3.30
CA ARG A 28 -4.05 6.85 3.78
C ARG A 28 -4.85 6.97 5.08
N GLN A 29 -5.77 6.03 5.35
CA GLN A 29 -6.46 5.97 6.65
C GLN A 29 -5.52 5.58 7.79
N GLU A 30 -4.49 4.77 7.52
CA GLU A 30 -3.45 4.41 8.51
C GLU A 30 -2.46 5.54 8.75
N PHE A 31 -2.11 6.26 7.69
CA PHE A 31 -1.10 7.32 7.73
C PHE A 31 -1.67 8.66 7.22
N PRO A 32 -2.65 9.28 7.92
CA PRO A 32 -3.36 10.46 7.38
C PRO A 32 -2.49 11.69 7.17
N LYS A 33 -1.35 11.76 7.84
CA LYS A 33 -0.43 12.93 7.82
C LYS A 33 1.01 12.57 7.49
N ASP A 34 1.33 11.28 7.33
CA ASP A 34 2.67 10.82 7.02
C ASP A 34 2.71 10.34 5.57
N ASP A 35 3.05 11.25 4.67
CA ASP A 35 3.08 10.99 3.23
C ASP A 35 4.14 9.96 2.86
N MET A 36 5.30 9.98 3.52
CA MET A 36 6.38 9.06 3.24
C MET A 36 6.00 7.62 3.63
N LEU A 37 5.41 7.43 4.81
CA LEU A 37 4.99 6.12 5.30
C LEU A 37 3.78 5.58 4.53
N TYR A 38 2.83 6.46 4.18
CA TYR A 38 1.74 6.17 3.26
C TYR A 38 2.29 5.61 1.92
N GLU A 39 3.17 6.36 1.25
CA GLU A 39 3.67 5.98 -0.07
C GLU A 39 4.51 4.70 -0.02
N LEU A 40 5.31 4.51 1.03
CA LEU A 40 6.07 3.29 1.25
C LEU A 40 5.16 2.07 1.38
N HIS A 41 4.06 2.18 2.13
CA HIS A 41 3.12 1.08 2.32
C HIS A 41 2.38 0.72 1.02
N VAL A 42 1.98 1.71 0.22
CA VAL A 42 1.41 1.45 -1.12
C VAL A 42 2.41 0.74 -2.02
N LEU A 43 3.67 1.19 -2.05
CA LEU A 43 4.73 0.55 -2.82
C LEU A 43 4.93 -0.91 -2.41
N ARG A 44 5.04 -1.18 -1.11
CA ARG A 44 5.25 -2.54 -0.57
C ARG A 44 4.10 -3.47 -0.91
N ALA A 45 2.86 -2.98 -0.85
CA ALA A 45 1.69 -3.76 -1.24
C ALA A 45 1.73 -4.09 -2.75
N CYS A 46 2.09 -3.13 -3.61
CA CYS A 46 2.26 -3.38 -5.05
C CYS A 46 3.35 -4.42 -5.34
N MET A 47 4.49 -4.32 -4.64
CA MET A 47 5.58 -5.30 -4.76
C MET A 47 5.17 -6.70 -4.28
N ALA A 48 4.37 -6.78 -3.21
CA ALA A 48 3.86 -8.06 -2.71
C ALA A 48 2.91 -8.72 -3.71
N VAL A 49 2.04 -7.94 -4.36
CA VAL A 49 1.17 -8.41 -5.45
C VAL A 49 1.99 -8.87 -6.65
N ARG A 50 2.96 -8.05 -7.08
CA ARG A 50 3.88 -8.38 -8.19
C ARG A 50 4.64 -9.69 -7.93
N GLY A 51 5.10 -9.89 -6.69
CA GLY A 51 5.82 -11.09 -6.27
C GLY A 51 4.94 -12.32 -6.03
N GLY A 52 3.61 -12.20 -6.16
CA GLY A 52 2.68 -13.31 -5.91
C GLY A 52 2.54 -13.70 -4.43
N TYR A 53 3.03 -12.86 -3.51
CA TYR A 53 2.91 -13.11 -2.07
C TYR A 53 1.48 -12.91 -1.55
N LEU A 54 0.70 -12.10 -2.26
CA LEU A 54 -0.73 -11.87 -1.99
C LEU A 54 -1.42 -11.36 -3.25
N THR A 55 -2.73 -11.53 -3.33
CA THR A 55 -3.55 -11.00 -4.43
C THR A 55 -4.02 -9.56 -4.12
N ILE A 56 -4.32 -8.77 -5.15
CA ILE A 56 -4.89 -7.44 -4.97
C ILE A 56 -6.23 -7.46 -4.19
N ALA A 57 -7.02 -8.52 -4.34
CA ALA A 57 -8.25 -8.71 -3.58
C ALA A 57 -7.98 -8.90 -2.08
N GLU A 58 -6.92 -9.62 -1.72
CA GLU A 58 -6.49 -9.76 -0.33
C GLU A 58 -5.90 -8.46 0.21
N ALA A 59 -5.10 -7.72 -0.57
CA ALA A 59 -4.60 -6.41 -0.18
C ALA A 59 -5.73 -5.41 0.13
N LEU A 60 -6.81 -5.41 -0.66
CA LEU A 60 -7.95 -4.52 -0.47
C LEU A 60 -8.86 -4.94 0.69
N LYS A 61 -8.85 -6.23 1.05
CA LYS A 61 -9.57 -6.75 2.23
C LYS A 61 -8.75 -6.66 3.50
N ALA A 62 -7.43 -6.52 3.40
CA ALA A 62 -6.54 -6.39 4.54
C ALA A 62 -7.02 -5.20 5.37
N LYS A 63 -7.53 -5.49 6.56
CA LYS A 63 -7.89 -4.43 7.49
C LYS A 63 -6.60 -3.67 7.77
N PRO A 64 -6.59 -2.34 7.62
CA PRO A 64 -5.45 -1.58 8.06
C PRO A 64 -5.15 -1.99 9.51
N ALA A 65 -3.90 -2.35 9.79
CA ALA A 65 -3.41 -2.77 11.10
C ALA A 65 -3.41 -1.56 12.05
N ALA A 66 -4.59 -1.02 12.30
CA ALA A 66 -4.85 -0.09 13.38
C ALA A 66 -4.58 -0.84 14.69
N LYS A 67 -3.40 -0.55 15.27
CA LYS A 67 -2.94 -0.87 16.63
C LYS A 67 -2.10 -2.15 16.83
N SER A 68 -0.96 -2.34 16.17
CA SER A 68 0.17 -3.04 16.81
C SER A 68 1.53 -2.87 16.13
N LEU A 69 2.01 -1.64 15.97
CA LEU A 69 3.45 -1.40 15.90
C LEU A 69 3.83 -0.51 17.08
N ARG A 70 3.70 -1.08 18.28
CA ARG A 70 4.56 -0.72 19.40
C ARG A 70 5.96 -1.20 19.01
N TRP A 71 6.71 -0.35 18.32
CA TRP A 71 8.17 -0.46 18.30
C TRP A 71 8.68 0.00 19.66
N THR A 72 8.48 -0.81 20.69
CA THR A 72 9.30 -0.71 21.89
C THR A 72 10.66 -1.30 21.53
N ARG A 73 11.68 -0.46 21.74
CA ARG A 73 13.12 -0.68 21.62
C ARG A 73 13.59 -2.12 21.76
#